data_AF-A0A8B8PNP4-F1
#
_entry.id   AF-A0A8B8PNP4-F1
#
_cell.length_a   1.000
_cell.length_b   1.000
_cell.length_c   1.000
_cell.angle_alpha   90.00
_cell.angle_beta   90.00
_cell.angle_gamma   90.00
#
_symmetry.space_group_name_H-M   'P 1'
#
loop_
_entity.id
_entity.type
_entity.pdbx_description
1 polymer ?
#
loop_
_entity_poly.entity_id
_entity_poly.type
_entity_poly.pdbx_seq_one_letter_code
_entity_poly.pdbx_strand_id
1 'polypeptide(L)'
;MRSKKFDGFIDLDAYDTIALKLKGDGRCYISTIYTENWVNSPGRQEDNSWQAFFIVPKDNWYIAKASLVIVSTEVSKASLSSLLGA
;
A
#
# COMPACT_ATOMS: atom_id res chain seq x y z
N MET A 1 -7.23 5.19 8.92
CA MET A 1 -7.69 5.23 7.50
C MET A 1 -9.15 5.68 7.43
N ARG A 2 -9.56 6.53 6.48
CA ARG A 2 -10.98 6.93 6.35
C ARG A 2 -11.82 5.78 5.76
N SER A 3 -12.94 5.45 6.38
CA SER A 3 -13.85 4.38 5.97
C SER A 3 -15.30 4.85 5.93
N LYS A 4 -15.96 4.59 4.80
CA LYS A 4 -17.42 4.83 4.66
C LYS A 4 -18.25 3.89 5.52
N LYS A 5 -17.76 2.66 5.78
CA LYS A 5 -18.49 1.67 6.59
C LYS A 5 -18.57 2.06 8.06
N PHE A 6 -17.53 2.73 8.56
CA PHE A 6 -17.42 3.13 9.97
C PHE A 6 -17.73 4.62 10.19
N ASP A 7 -18.27 5.30 9.17
CA ASP A 7 -18.61 6.73 9.17
C ASP A 7 -17.52 7.62 9.80
N GLY A 8 -16.27 7.41 9.37
CA GLY A 8 -15.13 8.07 10.00
C GLY A 8 -13.81 7.37 9.73
N PHE A 9 -13.03 7.14 10.79
CA PHE A 9 -11.72 6.52 10.70
C PHE A 9 -11.73 5.11 11.30
N ILE A 10 -11.02 4.19 10.64
CA ILE A 10 -10.60 2.92 11.23
C ILE A 10 -9.16 3.05 11.74
N ASP A 11 -8.95 2.62 12.98
CA ASP A 11 -7.64 2.39 13.56
C ASP A 11 -7.05 1.10 12.98
N LEU A 12 -5.81 1.18 12.53
CA LEU A 12 -5.12 0.08 11.87
C LEU A 12 -4.17 -0.67 12.82
N ASP A 13 -3.99 -0.21 14.07
CA ASP A 13 -3.00 -0.76 15.02
C ASP A 13 -3.19 -2.25 15.32
N ALA A 14 -4.44 -2.71 15.39
CA ALA A 14 -4.78 -4.11 15.63
C ALA A 14 -4.66 -5.03 14.39
N TYR A 15 -4.22 -4.50 13.24
CA TYR A 15 -4.19 -5.23 11.97
C TYR A 15 -2.77 -5.29 11.39
N ASP A 16 -2.39 -6.45 10.89
CA ASP A 16 -1.07 -6.67 10.26
C ASP A 16 -1.11 -6.62 8.72
N THR A 17 -2.30 -6.76 8.13
CA THR A 17 -2.47 -7.03 6.70
C THR A 17 -3.72 -6.33 6.16
N ILE A 18 -3.58 -5.74 4.98
CA ILE A 18 -4.71 -5.27 4.18
C ILE A 18 -4.89 -6.22 3.00
N ALA A 19 -6.15 -6.62 2.78
CA ALA A 19 -6.55 -7.47 1.67
C ALA A 19 -7.53 -6.75 0.74
N LEU A 20 -7.24 -6.74 -0.55
CA LEU A 20 -8.04 -6.10 -1.60
C LEU A 20 -8.47 -7.18 -2.60
N LYS A 21 -9.78 -7.32 -2.82
CA LYS A 21 -10.31 -8.18 -3.89
C LYS A 21 -10.47 -7.35 -5.16
N LEU A 22 -9.70 -7.67 -6.19
CA LEU A 22 -9.59 -6.90 -7.43
C LEU A 22 -9.81 -7.83 -8.63
N LYS A 23 -10.42 -7.34 -9.71
CA LYS A 23 -10.43 -8.02 -11.00
C LYS A 23 -9.36 -7.38 -11.88
N GLY A 24 -8.34 -8.13 -12.26
CA GLY A 24 -7.22 -7.57 -13.01
C GLY A 24 -7.55 -7.27 -14.46
N ASP A 25 -6.94 -6.23 -15.01
CA ASP A 25 -6.94 -5.90 -16.44
C ASP A 25 -5.55 -6.12 -17.10
N GLY A 26 -4.59 -6.67 -16.34
CA GLY A 26 -3.20 -6.89 -16.75
C GLY A 26 -2.23 -5.75 -16.38
N ARG A 27 -2.69 -4.72 -15.65
CA ARG A 27 -1.84 -3.62 -15.18
C ARG A 27 -1.29 -3.84 -13.76
N CYS A 28 -0.29 -3.04 -13.40
CA CYS A 28 0.16 -2.88 -12.03
C CYS A 28 -0.67 -1.77 -11.35
N TYR A 29 -1.13 -2.04 -10.14
CA TYR A 29 -1.88 -1.10 -9.31
C TYR A 29 -1.06 -0.66 -8.12
N ILE A 30 -1.25 0.58 -7.69
CA ILE A 30 -0.68 1.13 -6.46
C ILE A 30 -1.83 1.32 -5.47
N SER A 31 -1.72 0.71 -4.30
CA SER A 31 -2.58 1.03 -3.16
C SER A 31 -1.83 2.01 -2.27
N THR A 32 -2.38 3.21 -2.14
CA THR A 32 -1.84 4.26 -1.28
C THR A 32 -2.77 4.48 -0.10
N ILE A 33 -2.23 4.47 1.11
CA ILE A 33 -2.96 4.80 2.34
C ILE A 33 -2.35 6.05 2.93
N TYR A 34 -3.17 7.07 3.11
CA TYR A 34 -2.82 8.26 3.87
C TYR A 34 -3.24 8.08 5.32
N THR A 35 -2.30 8.35 6.23
CA THR A 35 -2.59 8.36 7.66
C THR A 35 -2.14 9.70 8.25
N GLU A 36 -2.95 10.25 9.15
CA GLU A 36 -2.61 11.50 9.82
C GLU A 36 -1.61 11.28 10.98
N ASN A 37 -1.46 10.02 11.42
CA ASN A 37 -0.74 9.65 12.64
C ASN A 37 0.66 9.05 12.38
N TRP A 38 1.00 8.68 11.14
CA TRP A 38 2.35 8.23 10.83
C TRP A 38 3.26 9.44 10.74
N VAL A 39 4.38 9.41 11.46
CA VAL A 39 5.32 10.54 11.54
C VAL A 39 6.41 10.32 10.51
N ASN A 40 6.21 10.80 9.29
CA ASN A 40 7.27 10.88 8.29
C ASN A 40 7.65 12.36 8.12
N SER A 41 8.72 12.77 8.79
CA SER A 41 9.28 14.13 8.81
C SER A 41 8.31 15.23 9.33
N PRO A 42 8.72 16.07 10.30
CA PRO A 42 7.88 17.18 10.77
C PRO A 42 7.44 18.10 9.61
N GLY A 43 6.13 18.32 9.48
CA GLY A 43 5.56 19.31 8.56
C GLY A 43 5.33 18.86 7.11
N ARG A 44 5.50 17.57 6.77
CA ARG A 44 5.23 17.05 5.40
C ARG A 44 4.16 15.95 5.41
N GLN A 45 2.90 16.35 5.35
CA GLN A 45 1.78 15.41 5.39
C GLN A 45 1.75 14.46 4.19
N GLU A 46 2.27 14.89 3.04
CA GLU A 46 2.42 14.07 1.83
C GLU A 46 3.36 12.86 2.02
N ASP A 47 4.31 12.95 2.95
CA ASP A 47 5.24 11.87 3.27
C ASP A 47 4.57 10.80 4.16
N ASN A 48 3.41 11.08 4.76
CA ASN A 48 2.67 10.16 5.64
C ASN A 48 1.82 9.16 4.85
N SER A 49 2.42 8.56 3.81
CA SER A 49 1.78 7.55 2.98
C SER A 49 2.44 6.20 3.10
N TRP A 50 1.61 5.16 3.18
CA TRP A 50 2.00 3.78 2.93
C TRP A 50 1.66 3.44 1.48
N GLN A 51 2.52 2.69 0.80
CA GLN A 51 2.28 2.24 -0.56
C GLN A 51 2.60 0.77 -0.74
N ALA A 52 1.74 0.07 -1.48
CA ALA A 52 1.99 -1.28 -1.98
C ALA A 52 1.64 -1.40 -3.46
N PHE A 53 2.42 -2.21 -4.17
CA PHE A 53 2.25 -2.47 -5.60
C PHE A 53 1.70 -3.88 -5.81
N PHE A 54 0.72 -4.01 -6.70
CA PHE A 54 0.09 -5.28 -7.02
C PHE A 54 0.02 -5.51 -8.52
N ILE A 55 0.51 -6.66 -8.97
CA ILE A 55 0.26 -7.17 -10.31
C ILE A 55 -0.89 -8.17 -10.19
N VAL A 56 -2.01 -7.88 -10.87
CA VAL A 56 -3.22 -8.71 -10.80
C VAL A 56 -3.42 -9.42 -12.14
N PRO A 57 -3.61 -10.76 -12.16
CA PRO A 57 -3.83 -11.49 -13.41
C PRO A 57 -5.04 -10.96 -14.17
N LYS A 58 -4.86 -10.77 -15.48
CA LYS A 58 -5.91 -10.26 -16.37
C LYS A 58 -7.14 -11.16 -16.32
N ASP A 59 -8.31 -10.54 -16.30
CA ASP A 59 -9.65 -11.13 -16.32
C ASP A 59 -9.98 -12.07 -15.14
N ASN A 60 -9.12 -12.12 -14.11
CA ASN A 60 -9.30 -12.95 -12.93
C ASN A 60 -9.57 -12.12 -11.68
N TRP A 61 -10.41 -12.65 -10.80
CA TRP A 61 -10.55 -12.15 -9.43
C TRP A 61 -9.38 -12.64 -8.59
N TYR A 62 -8.71 -11.71 -7.91
CA TYR A 62 -7.56 -11.99 -7.06
C TYR A 62 -7.69 -11.26 -5.72
N ILE A 63 -7.16 -11.88 -4.66
CA ILE A 63 -7.05 -11.25 -3.34
C ILE A 63 -5.60 -10.80 -3.16
N ALA A 64 -5.35 -9.53 -3.43
CA ALA A 64 -4.07 -8.89 -3.18
C ALA A 64 -3.93 -8.61 -1.67
N LYS A 65 -2.86 -9.11 -1.06
CA LYS A 65 -2.56 -8.92 0.37
C LYS A 65 -1.25 -8.17 0.52
N ALA A 66 -1.21 -7.22 1.44
CA ALA A 66 0.01 -6.51 1.77
C ALA A 66 0.08 -6.22 3.27
N SER A 67 1.28 -6.41 3.82
CA SER A 67 1.56 -6.22 5.24
C SER A 67 1.70 -4.74 5.57
N LEU A 68 1.12 -4.31 6.69
CA LEU A 68 1.21 -2.95 7.22
C LEU A 68 2.55 -2.66 7.91
N VAL A 69 3.54 -3.52 7.75
CA VAL A 69 4.88 -3.32 8.32
C VAL A 69 5.53 -2.12 7.66
N ILE A 70 5.90 -1.13 8.47
CA ILE A 70 6.69 0.03 8.05
C ILE A 70 8.11 -0.46 7.77
N VAL A 71 8.46 -0.58 6.50
CA VAL A 71 9.86 -0.72 6.07
C VAL A 71 10.35 0.69 5.79
N SER A 72 11.14 1.28 6.69
CA SER A 72 11.82 2.54 6.41
C SER A 72 12.64 2.37 5.12
N THR A 73 12.26 3.11 4.08
CA THR A 73 12.87 3.02 2.76
C THR A 73 14.25 3.66 2.76
N GLU A 74 15.26 2.94 3.25
CA GLU A 74 16.62 3.07 2.73
C GLU A 74 16.95 1.99 1.68
N VAL A 75 16.10 0.95 1.54
CA VAL A 75 16.44 -0.26 0.76
C VAL A 75 15.68 -0.41 -0.58
N SER A 76 14.60 0.33 -0.82
CA SER A 76 13.74 0.08 -2.00
C SER A 76 14.25 0.66 -3.34
N LYS A 77 15.20 1.61 -3.34
CA LYS A 77 15.80 2.11 -4.59
C LYS A 77 16.73 1.11 -5.28
N ALA A 78 17.28 0.13 -4.55
CA ALA A 78 18.21 -0.85 -5.10
C ALA A 78 17.52 -2.06 -5.76
N SER A 79 16.28 -2.38 -5.37
CA SER A 79 15.62 -3.63 -5.81
C SER A 79 14.83 -3.52 -7.12
N LEU A 80 14.44 -2.31 -7.55
CA LEU A 80 13.66 -2.12 -8.78
C LEU A 80 14.54 -2.10 -10.04
N SER A 81 15.79 -1.63 -9.95
CA SER A 81 16.74 -1.68 -11.07
C SER A 81 17.19 -3.10 -11.38
N SER A 82 17.25 -4.00 -10.39
CA SER A 82 17.60 -5.41 -10.60
C SER A 82 16.45 -6.26 -11.15
N LEU A 83 15.19 -5.80 -11.03
CA LEU A 83 14.00 -6.49 -11.53
C LEU A 83 13.62 -6.09 -12.97
N LEU A 84 14.12 -4.95 -13.45
CA LEU A 84 13.86 -4.41 -14.80
C LEU A 84 15.10 -4.47 -15.72
N GLY A 85 16.17 -5.13 -15.27
CA GLY A 85 17.39 -5.33 -16.04
C GLY A 85 17.40 -6.66 -16.80
N ALA A 86 16.71 -6.72 -17.94
CA ALA A 86 16.98 -7.59 -19.10
C ALA A 86 16.32 -6.99 -20.35
#